data_AF-A0A0C9WDQ9-F1
#
_entry.id   AF-A0A0C9WDQ9-F1
#
_cell.length_a   1.000
_cell.length_b   1.000
_cell.length_c   1.000
_cell.angle_alpha   90.00
_cell.angle_beta   90.00
_cell.angle_gamma   90.00
#
_symmetry.space_group_name_H-M   'P 1'
#
loop_
_entity.id
_entity.type
_entity.pdbx_description
1 polymer ?
#
loop_
_entity_poly.entity_id
_entity_poly.type
_entity_poly.pdbx_seq_one_letter_code
_entity_poly.pdbx_strand_id
1 'polypeptide(L)'
;EYKKVHSAVWPEVLDALRKHHVEDYSINHYPPLQLLIATFKYTGDNYEADMKAIGEDKKTQEWWTVTDPMQESFNEGATGSGRDIPWWTEVEEVFRFEGGPA
;
A
#
# COMPACT_ATOMS: atom_id res chain seq x y z
N GLU A 1 -3.85 9.35 -14.47
CA GLU A 1 -5.00 8.74 -13.76
C GLU A 1 -4.68 8.36 -12.31
N TYR A 2 -3.56 7.69 -12.01
CA TYR A 2 -3.18 7.27 -10.65
C TYR A 2 -3.40 8.34 -9.55
N LYS A 3 -2.84 9.54 -9.74
CA LYS A 3 -3.00 10.67 -8.79
C LYS A 3 -4.46 11.11 -8.61
N LYS A 4 -5.28 11.02 -9.66
CA LYS A 4 -6.68 11.43 -9.63
C LYS A 4 -7.51 10.43 -8.84
N VAL A 5 -7.36 9.13 -9.09
CA VAL A 5 -8.09 8.11 -8.31
C VAL A 5 -7.67 8.13 -6.84
N HIS A 6 -6.39 8.32 -6.55
CA HIS A 6 -5.89 8.42 -5.16
C HIS A 6 -6.27 9.74 -4.45
N SER A 7 -6.74 10.77 -5.16
CA SER A 7 -7.32 11.96 -4.53
C SER A 7 -8.74 11.73 -3.98
N ALA A 8 -9.35 10.60 -4.34
CA ALA A 8 -10.70 10.21 -3.95
C ALA A 8 -10.76 8.69 -3.72
N VAL A 9 -9.87 8.17 -2.86
CA VAL A 9 -9.85 6.75 -2.48
C VAL A 9 -11.22 6.36 -1.91
N TRP A 10 -11.68 5.15 -2.26
CA TRP A 10 -12.96 4.66 -1.79
C TRP A 10 -12.97 4.54 -0.26
N PRO A 11 -14.00 5.05 0.44
CA PRO A 11 -14.07 4.98 1.90
C PRO A 11 -13.91 3.56 2.45
N GLU A 12 -14.46 2.55 1.77
CA GLU A 12 -14.39 1.15 2.17
C GLU A 12 -12.96 0.60 2.16
N VAL A 13 -12.12 1.06 1.22
CA VAL A 13 -10.69 0.70 1.16
C VAL A 13 -9.95 1.34 2.34
N LEU A 14 -10.26 2.60 2.65
CA LEU A 14 -9.69 3.29 3.81
C LEU A 14 -10.14 2.66 5.14
N ASP A 15 -11.38 2.20 5.21
CA ASP A 15 -11.91 1.49 6.38
C ASP A 15 -11.26 0.12 6.56
N ALA A 16 -10.99 -0.61 5.48
CA ALA A 16 -10.24 -1.87 5.53
C ALA A 16 -8.81 -1.65 6.07
N LEU A 17 -8.10 -0.64 5.54
CA LEU A 17 -6.77 -0.26 6.03
C LEU A 17 -6.80 0.09 7.52
N ARG A 18 -7.74 0.93 7.95
CA ARG A 18 -7.89 1.34 9.36
C ARG A 18 -8.21 0.16 10.27
N LYS A 19 -9.12 -0.72 9.85
CA LYS A 19 -9.54 -1.92 10.61
C LYS A 19 -8.36 -2.86 10.86
N HIS A 20 -7.40 -2.88 9.95
CA HIS A 20 -6.22 -3.73 9.98
C HIS A 20 -4.94 -2.95 10.33
N HIS A 21 -5.10 -1.93 11.16
CA HIS A 21 -4.02 -1.23 11.86
C HIS A 21 -2.98 -0.55 10.94
N VAL A 22 -3.40 -0.17 9.73
CA VAL A 22 -2.60 0.68 8.83
C VAL A 22 -2.94 2.14 9.10
N GLU A 23 -1.94 2.89 9.54
CA GLU A 23 -2.03 4.32 9.88
C GLU A 23 -0.92 5.10 9.18
N ASP A 24 -1.08 6.43 9.12
CA ASP A 24 -0.07 7.34 8.54
C ASP A 24 0.44 6.89 7.16
N TYR A 25 -0.48 6.40 6.32
CA TYR A 25 -0.15 5.83 5.01
C TYR A 25 -0.04 6.92 3.95
N SER A 26 1.16 7.06 3.37
CA SER A 26 1.44 7.92 2.22
C SER A 26 1.96 7.13 1.02
N ILE A 27 1.66 7.61 -0.19
CA ILE A 27 2.26 7.16 -1.44
C ILE A 27 2.83 8.38 -2.16
N ASN A 28 4.14 8.45 -2.28
CA ASN A 28 4.85 9.51 -2.97
C ASN A 28 5.18 9.09 -4.40
N HIS A 29 5.11 10.02 -5.35
CA HIS A 29 5.49 9.77 -6.74
C HIS A 29 6.72 10.60 -7.11
N TYR A 30 7.76 9.94 -7.61
CA TYR A 30 8.99 10.57 -8.11
C TYR A 30 9.11 10.40 -9.63
N PRO A 31 8.63 11.39 -10.42
CA PRO A 31 8.54 11.29 -11.88
C PRO A 31 9.85 10.97 -12.62
N PRO A 32 11.04 11.49 -12.22
CA PRO A 32 12.28 11.22 -12.95
C PRO A 32 12.62 9.74 -13.08
N LEU A 33 12.18 8.91 -12.12
CA LEU A 33 12.38 7.45 -12.14
C LEU A 33 11.06 6.66 -12.21
N GLN A 34 9.92 7.35 -12.38
CA GLN A 34 8.58 6.74 -12.34
C GLN A 34 8.33 5.90 -11.08
N LEU A 35 8.88 6.32 -9.93
CA LEU A 35 8.75 5.57 -8.69
C LEU A 35 7.49 5.95 -7.92
N LEU A 36 6.82 4.94 -7.38
CA LEU A 36 5.88 5.08 -6.29
C LEU A 36 6.55 4.57 -5.01
N ILE A 37 6.50 5.38 -3.95
CA ILE A 37 7.13 5.08 -2.66
C ILE A 37 6.03 5.11 -1.61
N ALA A 38 5.66 3.93 -1.12
CA ALA A 38 4.66 3.73 -0.08
C ALA A 38 5.33 3.68 1.31
N THR A 39 4.74 4.36 2.29
CA THR A 39 5.17 4.27 3.70
C THR A 39 3.95 4.38 4.59
N PHE A 40 3.82 3.49 5.56
CA PHE A 40 2.76 3.50 6.55
C PHE A 40 3.28 3.02 7.90
N LYS A 41 2.56 3.36 8.97
CA LYS A 41 2.74 2.81 10.31
C LYS A 41 1.78 1.64 10.50
N TYR A 42 2.30 0.51 10.93
CA TYR A 42 1.48 -0.60 11.40
C TYR A 42 1.40 -0.58 12.93
N THR A 43 0.20 -0.60 13.49
CA THR A 43 -0.05 -0.50 14.94
C THR A 43 -0.65 -1.75 15.57
N GLY A 44 -0.81 -2.84 14.80
CA GLY A 44 -1.38 -4.10 15.27
C GLY A 44 -0.34 -5.05 15.86
N ASP A 45 -0.78 -6.28 16.16
CA ASP A 45 0.02 -7.33 16.80
C ASP A 45 0.37 -8.51 15.88
N ASN A 46 -0.24 -8.61 14.69
CA ASN A 46 0.00 -9.65 13.71
C ASN A 46 -0.09 -9.14 12.27
N TYR A 47 1.03 -8.60 11.79
CA TYR A 47 1.14 -7.97 10.47
C TYR A 47 0.70 -8.91 9.34
N GLU A 48 1.16 -10.16 9.34
CA GLU A 48 0.85 -11.13 8.29
C GLU A 48 -0.66 -11.42 8.22
N ALA A 49 -1.31 -11.61 9.36
CA ALA A 49 -2.75 -11.86 9.43
C ALA A 49 -3.56 -10.65 8.95
N ASP A 50 -3.16 -9.45 9.35
CA ASP A 50 -3.84 -8.20 8.95
C ASP A 50 -3.67 -7.90 7.47
N MET A 51 -2.45 -8.01 6.92
CA MET A 51 -2.22 -7.80 5.48
C MET A 51 -2.94 -8.85 4.63
N LYS A 52 -3.00 -10.10 5.11
CA LYS A 52 -3.81 -11.14 4.47
C LYS A 52 -5.29 -10.79 4.48
N ALA A 53 -5.83 -10.31 5.59
CA ALA A 53 -7.23 -9.91 5.70
C ALA A 53 -7.57 -8.73 4.79
N ILE A 54 -6.67 -7.74 4.64
CA ILE A 54 -6.78 -6.67 3.64
C ILE A 54 -6.80 -7.27 2.22
N GLY A 55 -5.92 -8.22 1.92
CA GLY A 55 -5.88 -8.86 0.60
C GLY A 55 -7.09 -9.74 0.27
N GLU A 56 -7.82 -10.21 1.29
CA GLU A 56 -9.08 -10.95 1.15
C GLU A 56 -10.31 -10.02 1.09
N ASP A 57 -10.16 -8.73 1.40
CA ASP A 57 -11.25 -7.75 1.35
C ASP A 57 -11.67 -7.47 -0.10
N LYS A 58 -12.98 -7.63 -0.36
CA LYS A 58 -13.53 -7.51 -1.73
C LYS A 58 -13.41 -6.10 -2.29
N LYS A 59 -13.57 -5.06 -1.45
CA LYS A 59 -13.47 -3.67 -1.93
C LYS A 59 -12.04 -3.28 -2.23
N THR A 60 -11.10 -3.80 -1.47
CA THR A 60 -9.67 -3.71 -1.74
C THR A 60 -9.30 -4.40 -3.05
N GLN A 61 -9.80 -5.63 -3.29
CA GLN A 61 -9.58 -6.32 -4.56
C GLN A 61 -10.19 -5.58 -5.75
N GLU A 62 -11.42 -5.07 -5.64
CA GLU A 62 -12.04 -4.23 -6.68
C GLU A 62 -11.22 -2.97 -6.95
N TRP A 63 -10.71 -2.32 -5.90
CA TRP A 63 -9.85 -1.15 -6.01
C TRP A 63 -8.55 -1.47 -6.78
N TRP A 64 -7.93 -2.62 -6.51
CA TRP A 64 -6.74 -3.06 -7.23
C TRP A 64 -6.97 -3.28 -8.73
N THR A 65 -8.18 -3.70 -9.14
CA THR A 65 -8.50 -3.78 -10.59
C THR A 65 -8.42 -2.44 -11.30
N VAL A 66 -8.56 -1.33 -10.56
CA VAL A 66 -8.42 0.03 -11.07
C VAL A 66 -6.97 0.50 -10.99
N THR A 67 -6.28 0.24 -9.87
CA THR A 67 -4.94 0.81 -9.64
C THR A 67 -3.80 0.01 -10.24
N ASP A 68 -3.86 -1.32 -10.24
CA ASP A 68 -2.77 -2.18 -10.73
C ASP A 68 -2.40 -1.89 -12.19
N PRO A 69 -3.35 -1.68 -13.13
CA PRO A 69 -3.02 -1.34 -14.52
C PRO A 69 -2.30 0.01 -14.71
N MET A 70 -2.21 0.82 -13.65
CA MET A 70 -1.52 2.11 -13.65
C MET A 70 -0.12 2.03 -13.03
N GLN A 71 0.33 0.82 -12.67
CA GLN A 71 1.57 0.54 -11.96
C GLN A 71 2.38 -0.51 -12.72
N GLU A 72 3.68 -0.53 -12.46
CA GLU A 72 4.60 -1.58 -12.88
C GLU A 72 5.34 -2.08 -11.63
N SER A 73 5.43 -3.39 -11.46
CA SER A 73 6.15 -3.99 -10.33
C SER A 73 7.62 -4.20 -10.67
N PHE A 74 8.49 -4.02 -9.68
CA PHE A 74 9.90 -4.41 -9.78
C PHE A 74 10.13 -5.91 -9.52
N ASN A 75 9.11 -6.63 -9.02
CA ASN A 75 9.23 -8.06 -8.75
C ASN A 75 8.97 -8.83 -10.04
N GLU A 76 9.98 -9.58 -10.50
CA GLU A 76 9.91 -10.35 -11.74
C GLU A 76 8.74 -11.34 -11.70
N GLY A 77 7.87 -11.29 -12.73
CA GLY A 77 6.71 -12.17 -12.84
C GLY A 77 5.48 -11.75 -12.06
N ALA A 78 5.51 -10.63 -11.32
CA ALA A 78 4.32 -10.09 -10.65
C ALA A 78 3.25 -9.69 -11.68
N THR A 79 1.98 -10.03 -11.39
CA THR A 79 0.84 -9.82 -12.31
C THR A 79 -0.31 -8.98 -11.72
N GLY A 80 -0.19 -8.58 -10.46
CA GLY A 80 -1.12 -7.70 -9.77
C GLY A 80 -1.01 -7.83 -8.26
N SER A 81 -1.75 -7.00 -7.54
CA SER A 81 -1.92 -7.06 -6.09
C SER A 81 -2.68 -8.33 -5.67
N GLY A 82 -2.36 -8.87 -4.50
CA GLY A 82 -3.01 -10.08 -3.95
C GLY A 82 -2.71 -11.38 -4.70
N ARG A 83 -1.58 -11.45 -5.42
CA ARG A 83 -1.08 -12.66 -6.11
C ARG A 83 0.07 -13.30 -5.33
N ASP A 84 0.52 -14.46 -5.81
CA ASP A 84 1.61 -15.22 -5.18
C ASP A 84 2.93 -14.43 -5.14
N ILE A 85 3.19 -13.62 -6.16
CA ILE A 85 4.34 -12.71 -6.20
C ILE A 85 3.89 -11.34 -5.71
N PRO A 86 4.56 -10.75 -4.70
CA PRO A 86 4.20 -9.43 -4.18
C PRO A 86 4.19 -8.37 -5.28
N TRP A 87 3.23 -7.44 -5.22
CA TRP A 87 3.13 -6.36 -6.19
C TRP A 87 4.09 -5.20 -5.88
N TRP A 88 4.26 -4.88 -4.60
CA TRP A 88 5.21 -3.88 -4.11
C TRP A 88 6.51 -4.56 -3.67
N THR A 89 7.63 -3.88 -3.88
CA THR A 89 8.95 -4.31 -3.39
C THR A 89 9.23 -3.65 -2.05
N GLU A 90 9.50 -4.46 -1.03
CA GLU A 90 9.91 -3.95 0.28
C GLU A 90 11.33 -3.40 0.23
N VAL A 91 11.57 -2.34 1.01
CA VAL A 91 12.88 -1.68 1.13
C VAL A 91 13.28 -1.60 2.60
N GLU A 92 14.58 -1.66 2.87
CA GLU A 92 15.12 -1.56 4.23
C GLU A 92 14.97 -0.14 4.79
N GLU A 93 14.35 -0.03 5.95
CA GLU A 93 14.41 1.19 6.74
C GLU A 93 15.75 1.28 7.47
N VAL A 94 16.62 2.16 6.99
CA VAL A 94 17.97 2.37 7.59
C VAL A 94 18.00 3.43 8.68
N PHE A 95 16.94 4.25 8.80
CA PHE A 95 16.82 5.29 9.80
C PHE A 95 15.35 5.70 9.99
N ARG A 96 14.93 5.85 11.26
CA ARG A 96 13.65 6.46 11.64
C ARG A 96 13.85 7.33 12.87
N PHE A 97 13.27 8.52 12.84
CA PHE A 97 13.18 9.42 14.00
C PHE A 97 11.75 9.88 14.15
N GLU A 98 11.06 9.41 15.19
CA GLU A 98 9.65 9.74 15.42
C GLU A 98 9.44 11.14 16.03
N GLY A 99 10.48 11.72 16.64
CA GLY A 99 10.37 13.03 17.30
C GLY A 99 9.33 13.02 18.44
N GLY A 100 9.65 12.35 19.54
CA GLY A 100 8.88 12.45 20.79
C GLY A 100 9.05 13.83 21.46
N PRO A 101 8.22 14.19 22.46
CA PRO A 101 8.28 15.51 23.07
C PRO A 101 9.65 15.76 23.70
N ALA A 102 10.09 17.02 23.62
CA ALA A 102 11.26 17.52 24.35
C ALA A 102 11.06 17.45 25.88
#